data_AF-A0A7J0H409-F1
#
_entry.id   AF-A0A7J0H409-F1
#
_cell.length_a   1.000
_cell.length_b   1.000
_cell.length_c   1.000
_cell.angle_alpha   90.00
_cell.angle_beta   90.00
_cell.angle_gamma   90.00
#
_symmetry.space_group_name_H-M   'P 1'
#
loop_
_entity.id
_entity.type
_entity.pdbx_description
1 polymer ?
#
loop_
_entity_poly.entity_id
_entity_poly.type
_entity_poly.pdbx_seq_one_letter_code
_entity_poly.pdbx_strand_id
1 'polypeptide(L)'
;MSRKDSQQLEMENDGPTTGLSQPQVTKLPAAKHTPRKGVGSTSEKVLDAKQLESSRIKLTQLEQDLQRARSQGLFLGGGSAGGNISSVVVILTIVGAAIFDMEYARWLDDDHRHVSELRAGLHAHLPDGDLRQIVDGYIAHYDEVFQLKGVAAKSDVFHLITGMWTSPAERCFLWMGGFRPSELIKMLTTQLDPLTEQQVMGIYSLQQSTQQAEEALSQGLEQLQQSLIDTIAAAGGSVNDHGMHHMALALDKITNVEGFVRQVQSFLKLLLN
;
A
#
# COMPACT_ATOMS: atom_id res chain seq x y z
N MET A 1 40.83 36.16 47.56
CA MET A 1 39.54 35.99 46.85
C MET A 1 39.48 34.59 46.28
N SER A 2 38.36 33.89 46.57
CA SER A 2 37.84 32.55 46.17
C SER A 2 38.74 31.61 45.37
N ARG A 3 39.23 30.49 45.94
CA ARG A 3 38.58 29.15 46.22
C ARG A 3 38.08 28.47 44.93
N LYS A 4 38.77 27.50 44.30
CA LYS A 4 39.27 26.12 44.65
C LYS A 4 38.24 24.99 44.53
N ASP A 5 38.68 23.96 43.81
CA ASP A 5 38.44 22.50 43.87
C ASP A 5 37.04 22.00 43.42
N SER A 6 36.90 21.19 42.35
CA SER A 6 37.37 19.81 42.05
C SER A 6 36.60 18.69 42.76
N GLN A 7 36.06 17.79 41.91
CA GLN A 7 35.73 16.35 42.08
C GLN A 7 34.33 15.86 42.52
N GLN A 8 33.83 14.96 41.65
CA GLN A 8 33.17 13.65 41.86
C GLN A 8 31.69 13.50 42.30
N LEU A 9 30.95 12.82 41.39
CA LEU A 9 29.96 11.73 41.56
C LEU A 9 29.22 11.56 42.90
N GLU A 10 27.88 11.57 42.86
CA GLU A 10 27.03 10.45 43.33
C GLU A 10 25.53 10.66 43.01
N MET A 11 24.81 9.53 42.96
CA MET A 11 23.37 9.32 42.79
C MET A 11 22.51 10.13 43.76
N GLU A 12 21.25 10.46 43.41
CA GLU A 12 20.04 10.16 44.22
C GLU A 12 18.73 10.61 43.55
N ASN A 13 17.77 9.68 43.54
CA ASN A 13 16.31 9.76 43.64
C ASN A 13 15.63 11.14 43.84
N ASP A 14 14.56 11.43 43.09
CA ASP A 14 13.20 11.73 43.62
C ASP A 14 12.26 12.25 42.52
N GLY A 15 11.03 11.73 42.50
CA GLY A 15 9.95 12.18 41.61
C GLY A 15 9.25 13.46 42.09
N PRO A 16 8.28 13.99 41.34
CA PRO A 16 7.38 15.00 41.86
C PRO A 16 6.09 14.37 42.41
N THR A 17 5.98 14.47 43.73
CA THR A 17 4.75 14.53 44.53
C THR A 17 3.83 15.65 44.05
N THR A 18 2.51 15.46 44.18
CA THR A 18 1.43 16.41 44.60
C THR A 18 0.15 16.06 43.82
N GLY A 19 -1.02 15.77 44.40
CA GLY A 19 -1.47 15.78 45.79
C GLY A 19 -2.89 15.18 45.87
N LEU A 20 -3.15 14.54 47.00
CA LEU A 20 -4.40 13.91 47.42
C LEU A 20 -5.52 14.93 47.69
N SER A 21 -6.79 14.52 47.57
CA SER A 21 -7.80 14.56 48.68
C SER A 21 -9.20 14.09 48.22
N GLN A 22 -9.67 12.97 48.79
CA GLN A 22 -11.10 12.71 49.11
C GLN A 22 -11.47 13.58 50.35
N PRO A 23 -12.75 13.80 50.79
CA PRO A 23 -13.79 12.77 50.99
C PRO A 23 -15.28 13.24 50.90
N GLN A 24 -16.22 12.30 51.08
CA GLN A 24 -17.39 12.35 52.01
C GLN A 24 -18.72 11.78 51.47
N VAL A 25 -19.37 11.02 52.34
CA VAL A 25 -20.68 10.35 52.22
C VAL A 25 -21.70 11.15 53.04
N THR A 26 -22.90 11.42 52.49
CA THR A 26 -24.09 11.83 53.26
C THR A 26 -25.38 11.24 52.66
N LYS A 27 -26.27 10.72 53.53
CA LYS A 27 -27.53 10.00 53.25
C LYS A 27 -28.78 10.93 53.18
N LEU A 28 -29.69 10.63 52.22
CA LEU A 28 -31.19 10.63 52.20
C LEU A 28 -32.01 11.91 52.55
N PRO A 29 -33.18 12.18 51.91
CA PRO A 29 -34.41 11.35 52.08
C PRO A 29 -35.31 11.13 50.84
N ALA A 30 -36.27 10.23 51.03
CA ALA A 30 -37.26 9.75 50.06
C ALA A 30 -38.42 10.74 49.79
N ALA A 31 -38.92 10.77 48.55
CA ALA A 31 -40.25 11.27 48.22
C ALA A 31 -40.90 10.38 47.12
N LYS A 32 -42.12 9.91 47.41
CA LYS A 32 -43.00 9.10 46.53
C LYS A 32 -43.65 9.99 45.46
N HIS A 33 -43.84 9.46 44.24
CA HIS A 33 -45.09 9.61 43.48
C HIS A 33 -45.22 8.63 42.29
N THR A 34 -46.19 7.71 42.44
CA THR A 34 -47.16 7.10 41.48
C THR A 34 -46.81 6.76 40.01
N PRO A 35 -47.35 5.64 39.48
CA PRO A 35 -46.99 5.08 38.18
C PRO A 35 -47.77 5.73 37.03
N ARG A 36 -47.10 5.97 35.89
CA ARG A 36 -47.77 6.22 34.62
C ARG A 36 -47.17 5.32 33.55
N LYS A 37 -47.87 4.21 33.26
CA LYS A 37 -47.64 3.36 32.09
C LYS A 37 -47.87 4.23 30.84
N GLY A 38 -46.80 4.53 30.11
CA GLY A 38 -46.83 4.91 28.71
C GLY A 38 -46.40 3.70 27.89
N VAL A 39 -47.38 3.06 27.25
CA VAL A 39 -47.24 1.93 26.34
C VAL A 39 -46.44 2.41 25.11
N GLY A 40 -45.27 1.80 24.90
CA GLY A 40 -44.36 2.17 23.81
C GLY A 40 -43.18 1.19 23.74
N SER A 41 -43.46 0.06 23.10
CA SER A 41 -42.47 -0.82 22.45
C SER A 41 -41.43 -1.54 23.34
N THR A 42 -41.91 -2.51 24.12
CA THR A 42 -41.06 -3.65 24.52
C THR A 42 -40.77 -4.58 23.33
N SER A 43 -41.54 -4.52 22.24
CA SER A 43 -41.34 -5.38 21.07
C SER A 43 -40.19 -4.96 20.17
N GLU A 44 -39.98 -3.66 19.90
CA GLU A 44 -38.82 -3.20 19.10
C GLU A 44 -37.50 -3.44 19.83
N LYS A 45 -37.44 -3.12 21.14
CA LYS A 45 -36.25 -3.41 21.95
C LYS A 45 -35.93 -4.91 22.04
N VAL A 46 -36.97 -5.76 22.04
CA VAL A 46 -36.81 -7.22 22.03
C VAL A 46 -36.45 -7.74 20.63
N LEU A 47 -36.94 -7.13 19.56
CA LEU A 47 -36.57 -7.42 18.17
C LEU A 47 -35.10 -7.06 17.91
N ASP A 48 -34.66 -5.87 18.33
CA ASP A 48 -33.27 -5.42 18.23
C ASP A 48 -32.33 -6.28 19.09
N ALA A 49 -32.75 -6.64 20.31
CA ALA A 49 -31.98 -7.55 21.16
C ALA A 49 -31.86 -8.96 20.54
N LYS A 50 -32.94 -9.48 19.94
CA LYS A 50 -32.96 -10.79 19.28
C LYS A 50 -32.15 -10.79 17.99
N GLN A 51 -32.14 -9.67 17.25
CA GLN A 51 -31.30 -9.49 16.07
C GLN A 51 -29.82 -9.38 16.44
N LEU A 52 -29.50 -8.69 17.54
CA LEU A 52 -28.14 -8.58 18.07
C LEU A 52 -27.64 -9.92 18.63
N GLU A 53 -28.52 -10.72 19.25
CA GLU A 53 -28.18 -12.06 19.70
C GLU A 53 -27.93 -13.01 18.52
N SER A 54 -28.74 -12.90 17.46
CA SER A 54 -28.52 -13.62 16.20
C SER A 54 -27.22 -13.20 15.51
N SER A 55 -26.90 -11.91 15.47
CA SER A 55 -25.64 -11.44 14.88
C SER A 55 -24.43 -11.85 15.72
N ARG A 56 -24.53 -11.81 17.04
CA ARG A 56 -23.49 -12.30 17.97
C ARG A 56 -23.21 -13.78 17.74
N ILE A 57 -24.25 -14.62 17.63
CA ILE A 57 -24.09 -16.06 17.38
C ILE A 57 -23.45 -16.30 16.00
N LYS A 58 -23.90 -15.59 14.96
CA LYS A 58 -23.28 -15.67 13.62
C LYS A 58 -21.82 -15.23 13.64
N LEU A 59 -21.47 -14.19 14.40
CA LEU A 59 -20.10 -13.72 14.54
C LEU A 59 -19.23 -14.77 15.24
N THR A 60 -19.72 -15.37 16.34
CA THR A 60 -19.00 -16.45 17.02
C THR A 60 -18.85 -17.70 16.16
N GLN A 61 -19.84 -17.99 15.31
CA GLN A 61 -19.77 -19.10 14.36
C GLN A 61 -18.72 -18.82 13.27
N LEU A 62 -18.71 -17.61 12.70
CA LEU A 62 -17.71 -17.19 11.73
C LEU A 62 -16.30 -17.15 12.34
N GLU A 63 -16.16 -16.73 13.59
CA GLU A 63 -14.90 -16.74 14.31
C GLU A 63 -14.41 -18.17 14.56
N GLN A 64 -15.30 -19.09 14.95
CA GLN A 64 -14.97 -20.52 15.04
C GLN A 64 -14.60 -21.11 13.68
N ASP A 65 -15.32 -20.76 12.61
CA ASP A 65 -15.03 -21.24 11.26
C ASP A 65 -13.69 -20.68 10.75
N LEU A 66 -13.34 -19.44 11.12
CA LEU A 66 -12.06 -18.82 10.82
C LEU A 66 -10.92 -19.49 11.62
N GLN A 67 -11.11 -19.78 12.90
CA GLN A 67 -10.15 -20.54 13.71
C GLN A 67 -10.01 -21.99 13.21
N ARG A 68 -11.11 -22.59 12.71
CA ARG A 68 -11.10 -23.91 12.08
C ARG A 68 -10.35 -23.89 10.74
N ALA A 69 -10.58 -22.89 9.90
CA ALA A 69 -9.82 -22.71 8.65
C ALA A 69 -8.33 -22.46 8.91
N ARG A 70 -8.00 -21.75 9.99
CA ARG A 70 -6.62 -21.50 10.43
C ARG A 70 -5.93 -22.75 10.96
N SER A 71 -6.65 -23.61 11.69
CA SER A 71 -6.14 -24.90 12.19
C SER A 71 -6.10 -26.01 11.13
N GLN A 72 -6.85 -25.88 10.04
CA GLN A 72 -6.77 -26.73 8.85
C GLN A 72 -5.63 -26.32 7.88
N GLY A 73 -4.75 -25.39 8.29
CA GLY A 73 -3.57 -25.01 7.49
C GLY A 73 -3.88 -24.18 6.25
N LEU A 74 -5.14 -23.76 6.02
CA LEU A 74 -5.54 -23.00 4.83
C LEU A 74 -4.95 -21.57 4.80
N PHE A 75 -4.43 -21.10 5.93
CA PHE A 75 -3.76 -19.80 6.02
C PHE A 75 -2.29 -19.89 6.45
N LEU A 76 -1.75 -21.09 6.73
CA LEU A 76 -0.34 -21.29 7.05
C LEU A 76 0.00 -22.79 6.94
N GLY A 77 0.52 -23.21 5.78
CA GLY A 77 1.27 -24.47 5.64
C GLY A 77 0.49 -25.79 5.55
N GLY A 78 0.55 -26.40 4.36
CA GLY A 78 0.73 -27.85 4.22
C GLY A 78 -0.51 -28.77 4.29
N GLY A 79 -1.06 -29.08 3.12
CA GLY A 79 -1.53 -30.44 2.76
C GLY A 79 -2.92 -30.87 3.24
N SER A 80 -3.89 -30.87 2.33
CA SER A 80 -4.88 -31.96 2.27
C SER A 80 -5.39 -32.14 0.83
N ALA A 81 -5.34 -33.39 0.37
CA ALA A 81 -5.80 -33.84 -0.92
C ALA A 81 -7.33 -33.69 -1.04
N GLY A 82 -7.77 -32.68 -1.77
CA GLY A 82 -9.16 -32.43 -2.14
C GLY A 82 -9.16 -31.37 -3.23
N GLY A 83 -8.99 -31.81 -4.49
CA GLY A 83 -8.77 -30.94 -5.63
C GLY A 83 -10.01 -30.15 -6.03
N ASN A 84 -10.24 -29.03 -5.34
CA ASN A 84 -11.15 -27.99 -5.79
C ASN A 84 -10.33 -27.04 -6.66
N ILE A 85 -10.84 -26.61 -7.83
CA ILE A 85 -10.15 -25.64 -8.70
C ILE A 85 -9.75 -24.38 -7.92
N SER A 86 -10.58 -23.91 -6.97
CA SER A 86 -10.22 -22.80 -6.06
C SER A 86 -9.00 -23.08 -5.18
N SER A 87 -8.78 -24.30 -4.71
CA SER A 87 -7.62 -24.64 -3.89
C SER A 87 -6.34 -24.63 -4.72
N VAL A 88 -6.40 -25.14 -5.95
CA VAL A 88 -5.26 -25.10 -6.90
C VAL A 88 -4.93 -23.66 -7.29
N VAL A 89 -5.94 -22.83 -7.54
CA VAL A 89 -5.76 -21.40 -7.86
C VAL A 89 -5.11 -20.66 -6.69
N VAL A 90 -5.61 -20.84 -5.47
CA VAL A 90 -5.02 -20.21 -4.27
C VAL A 90 -3.56 -20.65 -4.07
N ILE A 91 -3.26 -21.95 -4.26
CA ILE A 91 -1.88 -22.45 -4.16
C ILE A 91 -1.00 -21.79 -5.24
N LEU A 92 -1.47 -21.69 -6.48
CA LEU A 92 -0.70 -21.06 -7.56
C LEU A 92 -0.45 -19.56 -7.30
N THR A 93 -1.42 -18.84 -6.73
CA THR A 93 -1.28 -17.44 -6.33
C THR A 93 -0.25 -17.28 -5.22
N ILE A 94 -0.32 -18.09 -4.15
CA ILE A 94 0.63 -18.05 -3.03
C ILE A 94 2.05 -18.38 -3.51
N VAL A 95 2.19 -19.40 -4.38
CA VAL A 95 3.48 -19.77 -4.96
C VAL A 95 4.02 -18.65 -5.85
N GLY A 96 3.16 -18.01 -6.67
CA GLY A 96 3.54 -16.87 -7.49
C GLY A 96 4.02 -15.66 -6.67
N ALA A 97 3.33 -15.35 -5.58
CA ALA A 97 3.72 -14.31 -4.63
C ALA A 97 5.09 -14.61 -3.98
N ALA A 98 5.29 -15.85 -3.53
CA ALA A 98 6.56 -16.27 -2.92
C ALA A 98 7.74 -16.25 -3.91
N ILE A 99 7.51 -16.66 -5.16
CA ILE A 99 8.53 -16.58 -6.23
C ILE A 99 8.90 -15.12 -6.50
N PHE A 100 7.91 -14.23 -6.59
CA PHE A 100 8.17 -12.80 -6.77
C PHE A 100 8.99 -12.22 -5.62
N ASP A 101 8.63 -12.54 -4.36
CA ASP A 101 9.36 -12.04 -3.18
C ASP A 101 10.82 -12.53 -3.18
N MET A 102 11.05 -13.79 -3.57
CA MET A 102 12.39 -14.37 -3.68
C MET A 102 13.22 -13.70 -4.78
N GLU A 103 12.66 -13.52 -5.98
CA GLU A 103 13.35 -12.87 -7.10
C GLU A 103 13.59 -11.38 -6.84
N TYR A 104 12.65 -10.70 -6.17
CA TYR A 104 12.83 -9.31 -5.77
C TYR A 104 13.93 -9.15 -4.71
N ALA A 105 14.02 -10.06 -3.74
CA ALA A 105 15.12 -10.07 -2.77
C ALA A 105 16.48 -10.28 -3.46
N ARG A 106 16.55 -11.23 -4.42
CA ARG A 106 17.74 -11.43 -5.24
C ARG A 106 18.10 -10.19 -6.06
N TRP A 107 17.10 -9.53 -6.63
CA TRP A 107 17.29 -8.27 -7.35
C TRP A 107 17.85 -7.17 -6.44
N LEU A 108 17.37 -7.04 -5.20
CA LEU A 108 17.91 -6.09 -4.22
C LEU A 108 19.38 -6.36 -3.85
N ASP A 109 19.76 -7.63 -3.70
CA ASP A 109 21.15 -8.01 -3.44
C ASP A 109 22.05 -7.62 -4.65
N ASP A 110 21.53 -7.79 -5.86
CA ASP A 110 22.20 -7.41 -7.10
C ASP A 110 22.27 -5.88 -7.30
N ASP A 111 21.27 -5.11 -6.84
CA ASP A 111 21.26 -3.64 -6.91
C ASP A 111 22.47 -3.06 -6.15
N HIS A 112 22.78 -3.60 -4.97
CA HIS A 112 23.95 -3.16 -4.21
C HIS A 112 25.27 -3.37 -4.96
N ARG A 113 25.37 -4.45 -5.74
CA ARG A 113 26.53 -4.73 -6.60
C ARG A 113 26.62 -3.71 -7.73
N HIS A 114 25.54 -3.43 -8.44
CA HIS A 114 25.54 -2.46 -9.54
C HIS A 114 25.84 -1.03 -9.06
N VAL A 115 25.28 -0.60 -7.93
CA VAL A 115 25.58 0.70 -7.32
C VAL A 115 27.06 0.80 -6.94
N SER A 116 27.63 -0.28 -6.42
CA SER A 116 29.05 -0.34 -6.07
C SER A 116 29.95 -0.27 -7.30
N GLU A 117 29.58 -0.96 -8.39
CA GLU A 117 30.29 -0.92 -9.67
C GLU A 117 30.24 0.47 -10.31
N LEU A 118 29.07 1.11 -10.35
CA LEU A 118 28.91 2.48 -10.84
C LEU A 118 29.78 3.47 -10.05
N ARG A 119 29.77 3.37 -8.72
CA ARG A 119 30.59 4.21 -7.84
C ARG A 119 32.09 3.95 -8.06
N ALA A 120 32.49 2.69 -8.20
CA ALA A 120 33.88 2.31 -8.46
C ALA A 120 34.36 2.81 -9.82
N GLY A 121 33.55 2.66 -10.88
CA GLY A 121 33.85 3.15 -12.22
C GLY A 121 33.99 4.67 -12.27
N LEU A 122 33.12 5.38 -11.54
CA LEU A 122 33.21 6.83 -11.39
C LEU A 122 34.48 7.26 -10.64
N HIS A 123 34.83 6.60 -9.53
CA HIS A 123 36.05 6.90 -8.78
C HIS A 123 37.34 6.54 -9.53
N ALA A 124 37.31 5.50 -10.36
CA ALA A 124 38.45 5.08 -11.18
C ALA A 124 38.65 5.98 -12.42
N HIS A 125 37.76 6.94 -12.67
CA HIS A 125 37.76 7.79 -13.86
C HIS A 125 37.82 6.96 -15.15
N LEU A 126 36.97 5.93 -15.24
CA LEU A 126 36.85 5.12 -16.44
C LEU A 126 36.49 5.99 -17.66
N PRO A 127 36.95 5.63 -18.86
CA PRO A 127 36.57 6.34 -20.06
C PRO A 127 35.05 6.22 -20.29
N ASP A 128 34.47 7.23 -20.95
CA ASP A 128 33.02 7.34 -21.15
C ASP A 128 32.36 6.09 -21.75
N GLY A 129 33.07 5.35 -22.61
CA GLY A 129 32.57 4.10 -23.20
C GLY A 129 32.34 3.00 -22.16
N ASP A 130 33.29 2.81 -21.24
CA ASP A 130 33.20 1.81 -20.17
C ASP A 130 32.17 2.25 -19.12
N LEU A 131 32.12 3.56 -18.80
CA LEU A 131 31.12 4.11 -17.88
C LEU A 131 29.71 3.96 -18.46
N ARG A 132 29.54 4.20 -19.76
CA ARG A 132 28.25 4.00 -20.46
C ARG A 132 27.82 2.55 -20.42
N GLN A 133 28.75 1.59 -20.56
CA GLN A 133 28.42 0.18 -20.43
C GLN A 133 27.90 -0.19 -19.02
N ILE A 134 28.51 0.37 -17.98
CA ILE A 134 28.06 0.16 -16.59
C ILE A 134 26.68 0.79 -16.37
N VAL A 135 26.46 2.00 -16.88
CA VAL A 135 25.15 2.68 -16.81
C VAL A 135 24.07 1.91 -17.57
N ASP A 136 24.36 1.47 -18.80
CA ASP A 136 23.44 0.68 -19.62
C ASP A 136 23.09 -0.65 -18.92
N GLY A 137 24.07 -1.31 -18.27
CA GLY A 137 23.84 -2.50 -17.45
C GLY A 137 22.95 -2.22 -16.23
N TYR A 138 23.16 -1.10 -15.55
CA TYR A 138 22.33 -0.71 -14.40
C TYR A 138 20.90 -0.33 -14.82
N ILE A 139 20.71 0.33 -15.96
CA ILE A 139 19.38 0.60 -16.52
C ILE A 139 18.67 -0.72 -16.86
N ALA A 140 19.37 -1.66 -17.50
CA ALA A 140 18.81 -2.98 -17.81
C ALA A 140 18.41 -3.75 -16.54
N HIS A 141 19.18 -3.62 -15.44
CA HIS A 141 18.80 -4.18 -14.15
C HIS A 141 17.47 -3.61 -13.63
N TYR A 142 17.18 -2.32 -13.83
CA TYR A 142 15.86 -1.77 -13.48
C TYR A 142 14.74 -2.29 -14.40
N ASP A 143 15.02 -2.55 -15.68
CA ASP A 143 14.02 -3.18 -16.56
C ASP A 143 13.60 -4.57 -16.05
N GLU A 144 14.53 -5.34 -15.46
CA GLU A 144 14.23 -6.65 -14.87
C GLU A 144 13.20 -6.57 -13.74
N VAL A 145 13.32 -5.61 -12.82
CA VAL A 145 12.33 -5.46 -11.73
C VAL A 145 10.97 -5.06 -12.27
N PHE A 146 10.89 -4.23 -13.32
CA PHE A 146 9.60 -3.91 -13.94
C PHE A 146 8.98 -5.12 -14.64
N GLN A 147 9.79 -5.99 -15.26
CA GLN A 147 9.31 -7.25 -15.82
C GLN A 147 8.80 -8.21 -14.73
N LEU A 148 9.54 -8.36 -13.63
CA LEU A 148 9.13 -9.15 -12.47
C LEU A 148 7.78 -8.66 -11.92
N LYS A 149 7.65 -7.34 -11.70
CA LYS A 149 6.38 -6.71 -11.28
C LYS A 149 5.26 -6.94 -12.29
N GLY A 150 5.55 -6.86 -13.59
CA GLY A 150 4.58 -7.13 -14.65
C GLY A 150 4.07 -8.57 -14.69
N VAL A 151 4.93 -9.56 -14.40
CA VAL A 151 4.54 -10.97 -14.26
C VAL A 151 3.71 -11.18 -12.99
N ALA A 152 4.13 -10.58 -11.88
CA ALA A 152 3.40 -10.64 -10.61
C ALA A 152 2.00 -10.02 -10.73
N ALA A 153 1.88 -8.85 -11.36
CA ALA A 153 0.59 -8.16 -11.55
C ALA A 153 -0.45 -9.00 -12.30
N LYS A 154 -0.01 -9.84 -13.25
CA LYS A 154 -0.91 -10.74 -14.01
C LYS A 154 -1.45 -11.90 -13.17
N SER A 155 -0.75 -12.25 -12.10
CA SER A 155 -1.07 -13.41 -11.25
C SER A 155 -1.75 -12.96 -9.96
N ASP A 156 -1.22 -11.91 -9.32
CA ASP A 156 -1.73 -11.31 -8.10
C ASP A 156 -1.35 -9.81 -8.02
N VAL A 157 -2.26 -8.95 -8.51
CA VAL A 157 -2.09 -7.50 -8.41
C VAL A 157 -2.16 -7.00 -6.97
N PHE A 158 -2.86 -7.70 -6.07
CA PHE A 158 -2.99 -7.29 -4.66
C PHE A 158 -1.71 -7.53 -3.89
N HIS A 159 -1.01 -8.63 -4.17
CA HIS A 159 0.35 -8.86 -3.65
C HIS A 159 1.30 -7.75 -4.11
N LEU A 160 1.20 -7.29 -5.35
CA LEU A 160 2.05 -6.20 -5.82
C LEU A 160 1.75 -4.86 -5.12
N ILE A 161 0.47 -4.54 -4.87
CA ILE A 161 0.07 -3.25 -4.25
C ILE A 161 0.24 -3.24 -2.73
N THR A 162 -0.10 -4.34 -2.06
CA THR A 162 -0.19 -4.40 -0.59
C THR A 162 0.80 -5.37 0.06
N GLY A 163 1.57 -6.11 -0.75
CA GLY A 163 2.52 -7.10 -0.28
C GLY A 163 3.68 -6.52 0.51
N MET A 164 4.35 -7.41 1.23
CA MET A 164 5.44 -7.08 2.16
C MET A 164 6.80 -6.97 1.48
N TRP A 165 6.85 -7.06 0.15
CA TRP A 165 8.08 -6.94 -0.64
C TRP A 165 8.68 -5.53 -0.58
N THR A 166 7.88 -4.49 -0.28
CA THR A 166 8.39 -3.14 0.02
C THR A 166 8.45 -2.86 1.52
N SER A 167 9.41 -2.04 1.91
CA SER A 167 9.55 -1.58 3.29
C SER A 167 8.30 -0.82 3.75
N PRO A 168 7.98 -0.82 5.06
CA PRO A 168 6.89 0.00 5.59
C PRO A 168 7.04 1.49 5.27
N ALA A 169 8.27 2.00 5.20
CA ALA A 169 8.54 3.39 4.85
C ALA A 169 8.16 3.70 3.40
N GLU A 170 8.60 2.89 2.44
CA GLU A 170 8.24 3.06 1.02
C GLU A 170 6.73 3.01 0.81
N ARG A 171 6.05 2.06 1.44
CA ARG A 171 4.57 1.96 1.39
C ARG A 171 3.90 3.20 1.96
N CYS A 172 4.40 3.71 3.09
CA CYS A 172 3.88 4.91 3.71
C CYS A 172 4.03 6.13 2.79
N PHE A 173 5.22 6.31 2.19
CA PHE A 173 5.48 7.42 1.27
C PHE A 173 4.65 7.32 -0.01
N LEU A 174 4.54 6.14 -0.60
CA LEU A 174 3.69 5.93 -1.78
C LEU A 174 2.21 6.18 -1.47
N TRP A 175 1.75 5.81 -0.27
CA TRP A 175 0.37 6.07 0.15
C TRP A 175 0.09 7.56 0.39
N MET A 176 0.99 8.28 1.07
CA MET A 176 0.82 9.70 1.39
C MET A 176 1.06 10.62 0.20
N GLY A 177 2.13 10.38 -0.56
CA GLY A 177 2.59 11.24 -1.65
C GLY A 177 2.10 10.81 -3.03
N GLY A 178 1.59 9.58 -3.16
CA GLY A 178 1.33 8.98 -4.46
C GLY A 178 2.62 8.74 -5.25
N PHE A 179 2.47 8.54 -6.55
CA PHE A 179 3.59 8.44 -7.49
C PHE A 179 3.83 9.80 -8.16
N ARG A 180 4.95 10.47 -7.83
CA ARG A 180 5.32 11.82 -8.31
C ARG A 180 6.77 11.88 -8.83
N PRO A 181 7.09 11.16 -9.92
CA PRO A 181 8.45 11.14 -10.48
C PRO A 181 8.95 12.52 -10.96
N SER A 182 8.09 13.44 -11.39
CA SER A 182 8.43 14.81 -11.78
C SER A 182 9.05 15.61 -10.63
N GLU A 183 8.53 15.50 -9.41
CA GLU A 183 9.12 16.13 -8.23
C GLU A 183 10.42 15.44 -7.79
N LEU A 184 10.56 14.12 -8.01
CA LEU A 184 11.83 13.42 -7.80
C LEU A 184 12.91 13.91 -8.76
N ILE A 185 12.59 14.05 -10.06
CA ILE A 185 13.50 14.60 -11.07
C ILE A 185 13.94 16.01 -10.67
N LYS A 186 12.98 16.86 -10.29
CA LYS A 186 13.25 18.23 -9.83
C LYS A 186 14.20 18.27 -8.63
N MET A 187 13.98 17.42 -7.62
CA MET A 187 14.86 17.32 -6.44
C MET A 187 16.26 16.80 -6.79
N LEU A 188 16.37 15.81 -7.67
CA LEU A 188 17.66 15.28 -8.09
C LEU A 188 18.45 16.29 -8.94
N THR A 189 17.76 17.07 -9.78
CA THR A 189 18.40 18.08 -10.64
C THR A 189 19.23 19.08 -9.82
N THR A 190 18.76 19.45 -8.63
CA THR A 190 19.49 20.40 -7.77
C THR A 190 20.78 19.82 -7.17
N GLN A 191 20.98 18.51 -7.24
CA GLN A 191 22.11 17.79 -6.64
C GLN A 191 23.17 17.38 -7.67
N LEU A 192 22.93 17.61 -8.97
CA LEU A 192 23.71 17.02 -10.07
C LEU A 192 24.83 17.93 -10.63
N ASP A 193 25.33 18.92 -9.88
CA ASP A 193 26.38 19.81 -10.39
C ASP A 193 27.75 19.12 -10.56
N PRO A 194 28.51 19.41 -11.65
CA PRO A 194 28.20 20.33 -12.75
C PRO A 194 27.49 19.65 -13.95
N LEU A 195 26.46 20.31 -14.50
CA LEU A 195 25.76 19.90 -15.74
C LEU A 195 26.02 20.87 -16.89
N THR A 196 26.07 20.34 -18.12
CA THR A 196 26.06 21.17 -19.33
C THR A 196 24.67 21.77 -19.59
N GLU A 197 24.60 22.91 -20.28
CA GLU A 197 23.32 23.55 -20.65
C GLU A 197 22.38 22.59 -21.41
N GLN A 198 22.94 21.75 -22.27
CA GLN A 198 22.17 20.75 -23.02
C GLN A 198 21.58 19.67 -22.10
N GLN A 199 22.34 19.21 -21.09
CA GLN A 199 21.82 18.25 -20.11
C GLN A 199 20.75 18.88 -19.22
N VAL A 200 20.93 20.14 -18.82
CA VAL A 200 19.92 20.89 -18.04
C VAL A 200 18.62 21.00 -18.82
N MET A 201 18.68 21.41 -20.09
CA MET A 201 17.52 21.47 -20.98
C MET A 201 16.83 20.11 -21.15
N GLY A 202 17.61 19.03 -21.32
CA GLY A 202 17.10 17.67 -21.41
C GLY A 202 16.35 17.22 -20.15
N ILE A 203 16.92 17.50 -18.97
CA ILE A 203 16.31 17.17 -17.69
C ILE A 203 15.00 17.95 -17.48
N TYR A 204 14.94 19.23 -17.82
CA TYR A 204 13.69 20.01 -17.75
C TYR A 204 12.62 19.47 -18.71
N SER A 205 13.01 19.08 -19.93
CA SER A 205 12.07 18.46 -20.88
C SER A 205 11.53 17.14 -20.35
N LEU A 206 12.40 16.29 -19.77
CA LEU A 206 12.00 15.03 -19.14
C LEU A 206 11.06 15.27 -17.97
N GLN A 207 11.37 16.24 -17.10
CA GLN A 207 10.52 16.63 -15.98
C GLN A 207 9.13 17.04 -16.45
N GLN A 208 9.04 17.95 -17.43
CA GLN A 208 7.77 18.45 -17.97
C GLN A 208 6.95 17.32 -18.58
N SER A 209 7.57 16.49 -19.42
CA SER A 209 6.87 15.35 -20.03
C SER A 209 6.40 14.34 -18.98
N THR A 210 7.20 14.11 -17.94
CA THR A 210 6.85 13.22 -16.83
C THR A 210 5.64 13.77 -16.07
N GLN A 211 5.63 15.07 -15.79
CA GLN A 211 4.49 15.74 -15.16
C GLN A 211 3.21 15.61 -15.98
N GLN A 212 3.28 15.81 -17.30
CA GLN A 212 2.11 15.65 -18.18
C GLN A 212 1.58 14.21 -18.17
N ALA A 213 2.47 13.22 -18.17
CA ALA A 213 2.11 11.81 -18.06
C ALA A 213 1.44 11.49 -16.72
N GLU A 214 1.95 12.05 -15.60
CA GLU A 214 1.35 11.91 -14.27
C GLU A 214 -0.05 12.51 -14.19
N GLU A 215 -0.24 13.73 -14.71
CA GLU A 215 -1.53 14.41 -14.72
C GLU A 215 -2.56 13.64 -15.54
N ALA A 216 -2.17 13.16 -16.73
CA ALA A 216 -3.05 12.38 -17.58
C ALA A 216 -3.40 11.01 -16.97
N LEU A 217 -2.45 10.35 -16.30
CA LEU A 217 -2.71 9.12 -15.54
C LEU A 217 -3.66 9.36 -14.37
N SER A 218 -3.46 10.45 -13.62
CA SER A 218 -4.33 10.80 -12.49
C SER A 218 -5.77 11.03 -12.96
N GLN A 219 -5.95 11.78 -14.04
CA GLN A 219 -7.26 12.00 -14.67
C GLN A 219 -7.89 10.69 -15.17
N GLY A 220 -7.10 9.81 -15.82
CA GLY A 220 -7.58 8.50 -16.27
C GLY A 220 -8.04 7.61 -15.12
N LEU A 221 -7.34 7.65 -13.99
CA LEU A 221 -7.72 6.91 -12.78
C LEU A 221 -9.01 7.47 -12.15
N GLU A 222 -9.16 8.79 -12.07
CA GLU A 222 -10.39 9.44 -11.60
C GLU A 222 -11.60 9.07 -12.47
N GLN A 223 -11.44 9.09 -13.80
CA GLN A 223 -12.48 8.67 -14.73
C GLN A 223 -12.85 7.19 -14.57
N LEU A 224 -11.86 6.33 -14.35
CA LEU A 224 -12.10 4.90 -14.08
C LEU A 224 -12.89 4.72 -12.78
N GLN A 225 -12.48 5.39 -11.70
CA GLN A 225 -13.16 5.34 -10.41
C GLN A 225 -14.61 5.82 -10.53
N GLN A 226 -14.86 6.96 -11.18
CA GLN A 226 -16.20 7.47 -11.40
C GLN A 226 -17.05 6.47 -12.19
N SER A 227 -16.48 5.89 -13.25
CA SER A 227 -17.18 4.89 -14.04
C SER A 227 -17.53 3.63 -13.24
N LEU A 228 -16.64 3.16 -12.36
CA LEU A 228 -16.91 2.01 -11.52
C LEU A 228 -18.05 2.30 -10.54
N ILE A 229 -18.04 3.50 -9.93
CA ILE A 229 -19.12 3.98 -9.06
C ILE A 229 -20.45 4.00 -9.81
N ASP A 230 -20.48 4.60 -11.01
CA ASP A 230 -21.70 4.69 -11.83
C ASP A 230 -22.21 3.30 -12.22
N THR A 231 -21.30 2.36 -12.54
CA THR A 231 -21.66 0.98 -12.90
C THR A 231 -22.24 0.22 -11.72
N ILE A 232 -21.65 0.37 -10.52
CA ILE A 232 -22.15 -0.24 -9.28
C ILE A 232 -23.50 0.37 -8.89
N ALA A 233 -23.63 1.69 -8.98
CA ALA A 233 -24.88 2.40 -8.69
C ALA A 233 -26.00 1.97 -9.66
N ALA A 234 -25.69 1.79 -10.95
CA ALA A 234 -26.63 1.27 -11.94
C ALA A 234 -27.04 -0.20 -11.68
N ALA A 235 -26.13 -1.02 -11.15
CA ALA A 235 -26.40 -2.41 -10.79
C ALA A 235 -27.27 -2.57 -9.52
N GLY A 236 -27.39 -1.53 -8.69
CA GLY A 236 -28.11 -1.54 -7.41
C GLY A 236 -29.64 -1.69 -7.49
N GLY A 237 -30.22 -1.93 -8.67
CA GLY A 237 -31.68 -2.00 -8.88
C GLY A 237 -32.25 -3.29 -9.48
N SER A 238 -31.47 -4.18 -10.10
CA SER A 238 -32.01 -5.41 -10.70
C SER A 238 -30.93 -6.48 -10.89
N VAL A 239 -30.99 -7.54 -10.07
CA VAL A 239 -29.99 -8.61 -9.99
C VAL A 239 -30.15 -9.68 -11.09
N ASN A 240 -31.21 -9.66 -11.90
CA ASN A 240 -31.59 -10.87 -12.65
C ASN A 240 -31.38 -10.88 -14.18
N ASP A 241 -30.73 -9.89 -14.79
CA ASP A 241 -30.31 -10.02 -16.22
C ASP A 241 -29.23 -9.01 -16.66
N HIS A 242 -29.17 -7.84 -16.00
CA HIS A 242 -28.35 -6.71 -16.44
C HIS A 242 -26.90 -6.72 -15.91
N GLY A 243 -26.56 -7.58 -14.95
CA GLY A 243 -25.22 -7.63 -14.34
C GLY A 243 -24.11 -7.99 -15.33
N MET A 244 -24.41 -8.89 -16.29
CA MET A 244 -23.46 -9.27 -17.35
C MET A 244 -23.17 -8.12 -18.32
N HIS A 245 -24.19 -7.32 -18.67
CA HIS A 245 -24.02 -6.15 -19.54
C HIS A 245 -23.23 -5.03 -18.85
N HIS A 246 -23.52 -4.77 -17.57
CA HIS A 246 -22.75 -3.81 -16.76
C HIS A 246 -21.29 -4.23 -16.57
N MET A 247 -21.03 -5.53 -16.39
CA MET A 247 -19.68 -6.07 -16.29
C MET A 247 -18.92 -5.96 -17.62
N ALA A 248 -19.59 -6.18 -18.76
CA ALA A 248 -19.00 -5.98 -20.08
C ALA A 248 -18.60 -4.51 -20.33
N LEU A 249 -19.44 -3.55 -19.93
CA LEU A 249 -19.13 -2.12 -20.04
C LEU A 249 -17.98 -1.70 -19.12
N ALA A 250 -17.89 -2.26 -17.90
CA ALA A 250 -16.76 -2.01 -17.02
C ALA A 250 -15.44 -2.57 -17.59
N LEU A 251 -15.49 -3.77 -18.18
CA LEU A 251 -14.32 -4.40 -18.82
C LEU A 251 -13.82 -3.61 -20.04
N ASP A 252 -14.72 -3.11 -20.88
CA ASP A 252 -14.35 -2.26 -22.02
C ASP A 252 -13.60 -0.99 -21.57
N LYS A 253 -14.10 -0.34 -20.51
CA LYS A 253 -13.46 0.85 -19.94
C LYS A 253 -12.10 0.56 -19.30
N ILE A 254 -11.95 -0.57 -18.59
CA ILE A 254 -10.65 -1.00 -18.05
C ILE A 254 -9.66 -1.23 -19.20
N THR A 255 -10.11 -1.85 -20.29
CA THR A 255 -9.27 -2.11 -21.48
C THR A 255 -8.80 -0.81 -22.14
N ASN A 256 -9.67 0.20 -22.21
CA ASN A 256 -9.31 1.53 -22.72
C ASN A 256 -8.25 2.22 -21.85
N VAL A 257 -8.37 2.13 -20.52
CA VAL A 257 -7.36 2.66 -19.59
C VAL A 257 -6.04 1.89 -19.70
N GLU A 258 -6.08 0.56 -19.82
CA GLU A 258 -4.88 -0.25 -20.06
C GLU A 258 -4.16 0.17 -21.35
N GLY A 259 -4.91 0.39 -22.43
CA GLY A 259 -4.38 0.88 -23.70
C GLY A 259 -3.71 2.25 -23.56
N PHE A 260 -4.34 3.18 -22.85
CA PHE A 260 -3.79 4.50 -22.55
C PHE A 260 -2.48 4.41 -21.75
N VAL A 261 -2.43 3.60 -20.68
CA VAL A 261 -1.22 3.40 -19.88
C VAL A 261 -0.07 2.86 -20.72
N ARG A 262 -0.33 1.90 -21.62
CA ARG A 262 0.69 1.38 -22.55
C ARG A 262 1.20 2.45 -23.52
N GLN A 263 0.33 3.35 -23.97
CA GLN A 263 0.71 4.45 -24.84
C GLN A 263 1.61 5.46 -24.12
N VAL A 264 1.24 5.86 -22.90
CA VAL A 264 2.07 6.74 -22.05
C VAL A 264 3.42 6.10 -21.75
N GLN A 265 3.44 4.80 -21.43
CA GLN A 265 4.68 4.07 -21.20
C GLN A 265 5.58 4.04 -22.45
N SER A 266 5.00 3.83 -23.63
CA SER A 266 5.75 3.83 -24.90
C SER A 266 6.30 5.22 -25.23
N PHE A 267 5.53 6.27 -24.96
CA PHE A 267 5.96 7.65 -25.14
C PHE A 267 7.11 8.02 -24.22
N LEU A 268 7.04 7.67 -22.92
CA LEU A 268 8.13 7.90 -21.97
C LEU A 268 9.40 7.14 -22.35
N LYS A 269 9.28 5.89 -22.84
CA LYS A 269 10.43 5.13 -23.34
C LYS A 269 11.12 5.79 -24.54
N LEU A 270 10.36 6.46 -25.42
CA LEU A 270 10.93 7.19 -26.56
C LEU A 270 11.64 8.47 -26.14
N LEU A 271 11.32 9.05 -24.99
CA LEU A 271 12.00 10.24 -24.47
C LEU A 271 13.28 9.92 -23.68
N LEU A 272 13.42 8.67 -23.23
CA LEU A 272 14.58 8.19 -22.49
C LEU A 272 15.69 7.60 -23.38
N ASN A 273 15.39 7.31 -24.66
CA ASN A 273 16.34 6.82 -25.68
C ASN A 273 16.72 7.93 -26.66
#